data_AF-A0A7C7D1A8-F1
#
_entry.id   AF-A0A7C7D1A8-F1
#
_cell.length_a   1.000
_cell.length_b   1.000
_cell.length_c   1.000
_cell.angle_alpha   90.00
_cell.angle_beta   90.00
_cell.angle_gamma   90.00
#
_symmetry.space_group_name_H-M   'P 1'
#
loop_
_entity.id
_entity.type
_entity.pdbx_description
1 polymer ?
#
loop_
_entity_poly.entity_id
_entity_poly.type
_entity_poly.pdbx_seq_one_letter_code
_entity_poly.pdbx_strand_id
1 'polypeptide(L)'
;MRNKRYKIGDYMGKTNLLECRKETEYFKFFCVENDELCLEKLSEILEYNYKKILYDLNLTLEKKVEVRIYPDMKTFHKNIVGNIDSPDWLVGITQHGIIHIVSPLNPGPAHKYDSILKIAVHEFIHILVKKINSQGVWRFLDEGLALFGAEQLEDRHKDILVSAVLSKKIPTINELESDFVEQNGFVFAYTIIEFIIKRYGFAKLNELIRNPSDFRKIFNTTEDEFEEEWIKFLNKHYKVYMS
;
A
#
# COMPACT_ATOMS: atom_id res chain seq x y z
N MET A 1 47.22 13.68 -34.17
CA MET A 1 46.11 13.05 -34.93
C MET A 1 45.35 12.09 -34.03
N ARG A 2 44.03 12.35 -33.88
CA ARG A 2 42.92 11.50 -33.40
C ARG A 2 43.11 10.59 -32.16
N ASN A 3 42.67 11.14 -31.02
CA ASN A 3 42.02 10.40 -29.94
C ASN A 3 40.78 9.65 -30.47
N LYS A 4 40.75 8.32 -30.32
CA LYS A 4 39.53 7.52 -30.47
C LYS A 4 38.70 7.67 -29.20
N ARG A 5 37.68 8.54 -29.23
CA ARG A 5 36.54 8.47 -28.33
C ARG A 5 35.75 7.21 -28.69
N TYR A 6 35.68 6.25 -27.78
CA TYR A 6 34.67 5.20 -27.84
C TYR A 6 33.31 5.87 -27.64
N LYS A 7 32.51 5.93 -28.71
CA LYS A 7 31.08 6.13 -28.59
C LYS A 7 30.52 4.84 -27.98
N ILE A 8 30.17 4.89 -26.69
CA ILE A 8 29.26 3.92 -26.10
C ILE A 8 27.87 4.45 -26.45
N GLY A 9 27.44 4.12 -27.65
CA GLY A 9 26.12 4.39 -28.18
C GLY A 9 25.76 3.20 -29.06
N ASP A 10 24.55 2.72 -28.88
CA ASP A 10 23.89 1.66 -29.65
C ASP A 10 24.34 0.24 -29.32
N TYR A 11 23.66 -0.39 -28.35
CA TYR A 11 23.12 -1.77 -28.37
C TYR A 11 22.37 -2.09 -27.06
N MET A 12 21.48 -1.20 -26.60
CA MET A 12 20.37 -1.58 -25.68
C MET A 12 19.08 -1.49 -26.48
N GLY A 13 18.87 -2.46 -27.37
CA GLY A 13 17.76 -2.47 -28.31
C GLY A 13 16.44 -2.73 -27.61
N LYS A 14 15.50 -1.79 -27.69
CA LYS A 14 14.02 -1.94 -27.72
C LYS A 14 13.27 -2.86 -26.71
N THR A 15 13.90 -3.65 -25.85
CA THR A 15 13.25 -4.72 -25.09
C THR A 15 12.79 -4.36 -23.67
N ASN A 16 13.11 -3.15 -23.18
CA ASN A 16 12.77 -2.71 -21.81
C ASN A 16 11.91 -1.45 -21.75
N LEU A 17 11.34 -0.98 -22.87
CA LEU A 17 10.45 0.17 -22.85
C LEU A 17 9.06 -0.28 -22.39
N LEU A 18 8.56 0.33 -21.32
CA LEU A 18 7.18 0.15 -20.90
C LEU A 18 6.28 0.96 -21.83
N GLU A 19 5.40 0.29 -22.56
CA GLU A 19 4.45 0.90 -23.48
C GLU A 19 3.03 0.72 -22.97
N CYS A 20 2.10 1.62 -23.32
CA CYS A 20 0.70 1.45 -22.93
C CYS A 20 0.13 0.21 -23.63
N ARG A 21 -0.16 -0.84 -22.87
CA ARG A 21 -0.67 -2.12 -23.39
C ARG A 21 -2.15 -2.35 -23.11
N LYS A 22 -2.72 -1.70 -22.09
CA LYS A 22 -4.16 -1.73 -21.80
C LYS A 22 -4.62 -0.41 -21.21
N GLU A 23 -5.85 -0.02 -21.54
CA GLU A 23 -6.54 1.12 -20.93
C GLU A 23 -7.96 0.69 -20.57
N THR A 24 -8.38 0.98 -19.34
CA THR A 24 -9.72 0.67 -18.80
C THR A 24 -10.45 1.96 -18.43
N GLU A 25 -11.55 1.88 -17.69
CA GLU A 25 -12.36 3.05 -17.30
C GLU A 25 -11.52 4.05 -16.49
N TYR A 26 -10.74 3.56 -15.53
CA TYR A 26 -10.00 4.42 -14.60
C TYR A 26 -8.48 4.23 -14.60
N PHE A 27 -7.94 3.28 -15.37
CA PHE A 27 -6.51 2.97 -15.36
C PHE A 27 -5.88 2.90 -16.76
N LYS A 28 -4.57 3.19 -16.81
CA LYS A 28 -3.69 2.95 -17.96
C LYS A 28 -2.53 2.07 -17.54
N PHE A 29 -2.31 0.98 -18.26
CA PHE A 29 -1.33 -0.05 -17.92
C PHE A 29 -0.16 -0.02 -18.90
N PHE A 30 1.04 0.12 -18.36
CA PHE A 30 2.29 0.16 -19.11
C PHE A 30 3.17 -1.02 -18.72
N CYS A 31 3.51 -1.86 -19.69
CA CYS A 31 4.39 -3.02 -19.48
C CYS A 31 5.16 -3.36 -20.76
N VAL A 32 6.06 -4.34 -20.66
CA VAL A 32 6.62 -5.02 -21.85
C VAL A 32 5.63 -6.07 -22.35
N GLU A 33 5.72 -6.43 -23.63
CA GLU A 33 4.79 -7.36 -24.30
C GLU A 33 4.58 -8.68 -23.54
N ASN A 34 5.63 -9.26 -22.98
CA ASN A 34 5.55 -10.54 -22.25
C ASN A 34 4.72 -10.45 -20.95
N ASP A 35 4.54 -9.26 -20.40
CA ASP A 35 3.77 -9.04 -19.16
C ASP A 35 2.30 -8.73 -19.43
N GLU A 36 1.85 -8.66 -20.68
CA GLU A 36 0.44 -8.41 -21.01
C GLU A 36 -0.51 -9.45 -20.43
N LEU A 37 -0.03 -10.69 -20.24
CA LEU A 37 -0.80 -11.81 -19.69
C LEU A 37 -1.32 -11.55 -18.26
N CYS A 38 -0.71 -10.64 -17.49
CA CYS A 38 -1.21 -10.30 -16.15
C CYS A 38 -2.28 -9.20 -16.16
N LEU A 39 -2.44 -8.47 -17.27
CA LEU A 39 -3.25 -7.25 -17.31
C LEU A 39 -4.74 -7.51 -17.13
N GLU A 40 -5.24 -8.68 -17.50
CA GLU A 40 -6.66 -8.99 -17.32
C GLU A 40 -7.02 -8.96 -15.84
N LYS A 41 -6.40 -9.84 -15.05
CA LYS A 41 -6.66 -9.95 -13.61
C LYS A 41 -6.29 -8.68 -12.85
N LEU A 42 -5.18 -8.05 -13.21
CA LEU A 42 -4.73 -6.81 -12.58
C LEU A 42 -5.70 -5.64 -12.83
N SER A 43 -6.25 -5.54 -14.04
CA SER A 43 -7.22 -4.50 -14.34
C SER A 43 -8.56 -4.74 -13.64
N GLU A 44 -9.03 -5.99 -13.60
CA GLU A 44 -10.27 -6.34 -12.88
C GLU A 44 -10.21 -5.95 -11.41
N ILE A 45 -9.11 -6.31 -10.72
CA ILE A 45 -9.00 -6.07 -9.28
C ILE A 45 -8.88 -4.58 -8.96
N LEU A 46 -8.17 -3.80 -9.79
CA LEU A 46 -8.05 -2.35 -9.60
C LEU A 46 -9.36 -1.64 -9.90
N GLU A 47 -10.07 -2.00 -10.98
CA GLU A 47 -11.37 -1.42 -11.33
C GLU A 47 -12.43 -1.70 -10.25
N TYR A 48 -12.48 -2.93 -9.73
CA TYR A 48 -13.37 -3.29 -8.64
C TYR A 48 -13.08 -2.47 -7.37
N ASN A 49 -11.81 -2.40 -6.97
CA ASN A 49 -11.42 -1.68 -5.76
C ASN A 49 -11.51 -0.16 -5.92
N TYR A 50 -11.28 0.38 -7.12
CA TYR A 50 -11.46 1.80 -7.41
C TYR A 50 -12.84 2.29 -7.00
N LYS A 51 -13.89 1.63 -7.49
CA LYS A 51 -15.29 2.04 -7.23
C LYS A 51 -15.61 1.97 -5.74
N LYS A 52 -15.21 0.89 -5.07
CA LYS A 52 -15.42 0.67 -3.63
C LYS A 52 -14.71 1.73 -2.79
N ILE A 53 -13.41 1.91 -2.99
CA ILE A 53 -12.58 2.78 -2.15
C ILE A 53 -12.91 4.26 -2.34
N LEU A 54 -13.18 4.71 -3.58
CA LEU A 54 -13.60 6.09 -3.81
C LEU A 54 -14.93 6.40 -3.13
N TYR A 55 -15.88 5.46 -3.17
CA TYR A 55 -17.14 5.60 -2.47
C TYR A 55 -16.93 5.72 -0.95
N ASP A 56 -16.15 4.80 -0.36
CA ASP A 56 -15.85 4.78 1.07
C ASP A 56 -15.14 6.08 1.53
N LEU A 57 -14.26 6.63 0.70
CA LEU A 57 -13.53 7.88 0.97
C LEU A 57 -14.25 9.14 0.48
N ASN A 58 -15.47 9.02 -0.06
CA ASN A 58 -16.23 10.13 -0.64
C ASN A 58 -15.38 11.01 -1.58
N LEU A 59 -14.75 10.37 -2.55
CA LEU A 59 -13.81 10.96 -3.50
C LEU A 59 -14.24 10.76 -4.95
N THR A 60 -13.72 11.64 -5.81
CA THR A 60 -13.71 11.46 -7.27
C THR A 60 -12.31 11.74 -7.79
N LEU A 61 -11.91 11.05 -8.87
CA LEU A 61 -10.70 11.36 -9.62
C LEU A 61 -11.07 11.78 -11.03
N GLU A 62 -10.44 12.86 -11.49
CA GLU A 62 -10.67 13.42 -12.83
C GLU A 62 -9.83 12.72 -13.91
N LYS A 63 -8.74 12.07 -13.50
CA LYS A 63 -7.75 11.47 -14.39
C LYS A 63 -7.60 9.99 -14.08
N LYS A 64 -7.36 9.21 -15.13
CA LYS A 64 -6.97 7.81 -15.00
C LYS A 64 -5.63 7.70 -14.28
N VAL A 65 -5.49 6.67 -13.46
CA VAL A 65 -4.24 6.35 -12.77
C VAL A 65 -3.34 5.52 -13.68
N GLU A 66 -2.06 5.86 -13.75
CA GLU A 66 -1.08 5.05 -14.48
C GLU A 66 -0.55 3.92 -13.60
N VAL A 67 -0.44 2.73 -14.18
CA VAL A 67 0.16 1.55 -13.57
C VAL A 67 1.32 1.11 -14.45
N ARG A 68 2.54 1.16 -13.92
CA ARG A 68 3.77 0.77 -14.60
C ARG A 68 4.28 -0.54 -14.00
N ILE A 69 4.35 -1.55 -14.85
CA ILE A 69 4.66 -2.93 -14.47
C ILE A 69 6.05 -3.27 -15.02
N TYR A 70 6.96 -3.58 -14.10
CA TYR A 70 8.37 -3.85 -14.42
C TYR A 70 8.60 -5.37 -14.53
N PRO A 71 9.35 -5.84 -15.54
CA PRO A 71 9.46 -7.27 -15.84
C PRO A 71 10.15 -8.09 -14.75
N ASP A 72 10.94 -7.44 -13.89
CA ASP A 72 11.66 -8.08 -12.81
C ASP A 72 12.01 -7.06 -11.70
N MET A 73 12.32 -7.60 -10.51
CA MET A 73 12.70 -6.78 -9.36
C MET A 73 13.94 -5.94 -9.59
N LYS A 74 14.98 -6.44 -10.27
CA LYS A 74 16.22 -5.67 -10.48
C LYS A 74 15.94 -4.43 -11.31
N THR A 75 15.12 -4.56 -12.35
CA THR A 75 14.68 -3.45 -13.20
C THR A 75 13.87 -2.44 -12.39
N PHE A 76 12.93 -2.90 -11.56
CA PHE A 76 12.14 -2.05 -10.66
C PHE A 76 13.01 -1.31 -9.62
N HIS A 77 13.80 -2.06 -8.85
CA HIS A 77 14.72 -1.57 -7.81
C HIS A 77 15.72 -0.55 -8.35
N LYS A 78 16.35 -0.86 -9.48
CA LYS A 78 17.30 0.05 -10.11
C LYS A 78 16.64 1.35 -10.60
N ASN A 79 15.52 1.25 -11.30
CA ASN A 79 14.98 2.40 -12.04
C ASN A 79 14.02 3.27 -11.22
N ILE A 80 13.37 2.71 -10.19
CA ILE A 80 12.31 3.39 -9.42
C ILE A 80 12.70 3.58 -7.96
N VAL A 81 13.30 2.57 -7.34
CA VAL A 81 13.78 2.69 -5.95
C VAL A 81 15.14 3.40 -5.90
N GLY A 82 15.95 3.27 -6.95
CA GLY A 82 17.30 3.85 -7.02
C GLY A 82 18.37 3.03 -6.30
N ASN A 83 18.04 1.82 -5.84
CA ASN A 83 18.95 0.88 -5.20
C ASN A 83 18.64 -0.53 -5.69
N ILE A 84 19.58 -1.18 -6.37
CA ILE A 84 19.40 -2.52 -6.94
C ILE A 84 19.35 -3.64 -5.89
N ASP A 85 19.92 -3.40 -4.72
CA ASP A 85 19.98 -4.36 -3.60
C ASP A 85 18.90 -4.06 -2.55
N SER A 86 17.79 -3.45 -3.00
CA SER A 86 16.63 -3.22 -2.14
C SER A 86 16.03 -4.55 -1.65
N PRO A 87 15.42 -4.58 -0.46
CA PRO A 87 14.87 -5.82 0.10
C PRO A 87 13.84 -6.49 -0.81
N ASP A 88 13.80 -7.83 -0.77
CA ASP A 88 12.94 -8.61 -1.67
C ASP A 88 11.44 -8.37 -1.47
N TRP A 89 11.05 -7.90 -0.28
CA TRP A 89 9.66 -7.58 0.02
C TRP A 89 9.18 -6.30 -0.70
N LEU A 90 10.08 -5.41 -1.12
CA LEU A 90 9.75 -4.15 -1.78
C LEU A 90 9.52 -4.38 -3.28
N VAL A 91 8.26 -4.53 -3.67
CA VAL A 91 7.86 -4.84 -5.07
C VAL A 91 6.81 -3.87 -5.62
N GLY A 92 6.44 -2.86 -4.83
CA GLY A 92 5.50 -1.80 -5.19
C GLY A 92 5.94 -0.49 -4.58
N ILE A 93 5.67 0.61 -5.28
CA ILE A 93 5.76 1.96 -4.75
C ILE A 93 4.89 2.92 -5.56
N THR A 94 4.36 3.92 -4.90
CA THR A 94 3.69 5.05 -5.51
C THR A 94 4.62 6.24 -5.61
N GLN A 95 4.77 6.80 -6.81
CA GLN A 95 5.51 8.04 -7.02
C GLN A 95 4.77 8.93 -8.01
N HIS A 96 4.61 10.22 -7.67
CA HIS A 96 3.97 11.22 -8.53
C HIS A 96 2.55 10.83 -9.04
N GLY A 97 1.79 10.09 -8.24
CA GLY A 97 0.44 9.62 -8.61
C GLY A 97 0.44 8.47 -9.61
N ILE A 98 1.56 7.76 -9.74
CA ILE A 98 1.75 6.59 -10.60
C ILE A 98 2.04 5.39 -9.70
N ILE A 99 1.39 4.27 -9.99
CA ILE A 99 1.63 2.99 -9.35
C ILE A 99 2.78 2.31 -10.09
N HIS A 100 3.86 1.96 -9.38
CA HIS A 100 4.97 1.20 -9.92
C HIS A 100 5.03 -0.15 -9.21
N ILE A 101 4.93 -1.25 -9.96
CA ILE A 101 4.97 -2.60 -9.40
C ILE A 101 5.84 -3.54 -10.23
N VAL A 102 6.40 -4.56 -9.60
CA VAL A 102 6.99 -5.71 -10.33
C VAL A 102 5.87 -6.52 -11.00
N SER A 103 6.17 -7.17 -12.12
CA SER A 103 5.23 -8.05 -12.81
C SER A 103 4.73 -9.17 -11.89
N PRO A 104 3.40 -9.39 -11.80
CA PRO A 104 2.84 -10.57 -11.14
C PRO A 104 3.37 -11.90 -11.69
N LEU A 105 3.84 -11.92 -12.95
CA LEU A 105 4.42 -13.11 -13.60
C LEU A 105 5.85 -13.39 -13.15
N ASN A 106 6.52 -12.41 -12.54
CA ASN A 106 7.86 -12.53 -12.02
C ASN A 106 8.00 -11.78 -10.67
N PRO A 107 7.25 -12.21 -9.63
CA PRO A 107 7.06 -11.44 -8.40
C PRO A 107 8.29 -11.44 -7.47
N GLY A 108 9.33 -12.20 -7.81
CA GLY A 108 10.47 -12.42 -6.92
C GLY A 108 10.26 -13.53 -5.90
N PRO A 109 11.21 -13.69 -4.95
CA PRO A 109 11.20 -14.79 -3.99
C PRO A 109 10.27 -14.55 -2.79
N ALA A 110 9.96 -13.29 -2.46
CA ALA A 110 9.16 -12.93 -1.29
C ALA A 110 7.64 -12.88 -1.54
N HIS A 111 7.23 -12.93 -2.81
CA HIS A 111 5.85 -12.66 -3.23
C HIS A 111 5.34 -13.72 -4.21
N LYS A 112 4.01 -13.74 -4.37
CA LYS A 112 3.30 -14.57 -5.35
C LYS A 112 2.46 -13.67 -6.25
N TYR A 113 1.97 -14.22 -7.34
CA TYR A 113 1.10 -13.51 -8.29
C TYR A 113 -0.01 -12.72 -7.58
N ASP A 114 -0.80 -13.36 -6.72
CA ASP A 114 -1.92 -12.72 -6.03
C ASP A 114 -1.49 -11.65 -5.01
N SER A 115 -0.30 -11.76 -4.41
CA SER A 115 0.19 -10.73 -3.48
C SER A 115 0.57 -9.45 -4.22
N ILE A 116 1.12 -9.55 -5.44
CA ILE A 116 1.39 -8.38 -6.30
C ILE A 116 0.08 -7.67 -6.68
N LEU A 117 -0.99 -8.42 -6.97
CA LEU A 117 -2.30 -7.83 -7.27
C LEU A 117 -2.83 -7.00 -6.09
N LYS A 118 -2.69 -7.50 -4.86
CA LYS A 118 -3.04 -6.75 -3.65
C LYS A 118 -2.14 -5.52 -3.47
N ILE A 119 -0.85 -5.64 -3.75
CA ILE A 119 0.08 -4.50 -3.70
C ILE A 119 -0.33 -3.40 -4.68
N ALA A 120 -0.83 -3.73 -5.87
CA ALA A 120 -1.35 -2.71 -6.78
C ALA A 120 -2.51 -1.90 -6.15
N VAL A 121 -3.42 -2.56 -5.42
CA VAL A 121 -4.51 -1.88 -4.69
C VAL A 121 -3.96 -1.06 -3.53
N HIS A 122 -2.97 -1.57 -2.82
CA HIS A 122 -2.27 -0.87 -1.74
C HIS A 122 -1.67 0.46 -2.22
N GLU A 123 -0.91 0.41 -3.31
CA GLU A 123 -0.30 1.60 -3.92
C GLU A 123 -1.36 2.59 -4.44
N PHE A 124 -2.47 2.08 -4.99
CA PHE A 124 -3.59 2.94 -5.38
C PHE A 124 -4.15 3.73 -4.18
N ILE A 125 -4.26 3.12 -3.01
CA ILE A 125 -4.77 3.78 -1.80
C ILE A 125 -3.85 4.93 -1.37
N HIS A 126 -2.53 4.78 -1.45
CA HIS A 126 -1.58 5.87 -1.17
C HIS A 126 -1.82 7.09 -2.07
N ILE A 127 -2.15 6.88 -3.35
CA ILE A 127 -2.51 7.97 -4.26
C ILE A 127 -3.73 8.74 -3.73
N LEU A 128 -4.75 8.01 -3.26
CA LEU A 128 -5.98 8.61 -2.74
C LEU A 128 -5.75 9.36 -1.43
N VAL A 129 -4.98 8.79 -0.50
CA VAL A 129 -4.61 9.45 0.75
C VAL A 129 -3.86 10.76 0.44
N LYS A 130 -2.87 10.72 -0.46
CA LYS A 130 -2.13 11.92 -0.88
C LYS A 130 -3.01 12.95 -1.58
N LYS A 131 -4.05 12.51 -2.30
CA LYS A 131 -5.04 13.39 -2.95
C LYS A 131 -5.95 14.08 -1.93
N ILE A 132 -6.34 13.38 -0.86
CA ILE A 132 -7.11 13.95 0.26
C ILE A 132 -6.26 14.94 1.04
N ASN A 133 -5.06 14.52 1.41
CA ASN A 133 -4.17 15.28 2.28
C ASN A 133 -2.77 15.35 1.68
N SER A 134 -2.50 16.44 0.96
CA SER A 134 -1.23 16.63 0.28
C SER A 134 -0.06 16.86 1.23
N GLN A 135 -0.32 17.30 2.47
CA GLN A 135 0.73 17.51 3.49
C GLN A 135 1.22 16.18 4.09
N GLY A 136 0.45 15.12 3.93
CA GLY A 136 0.73 13.81 4.52
C GLY A 136 -0.14 13.55 5.75
N VAL A 137 -0.19 12.28 6.14
CA VAL A 137 -0.85 11.80 7.35
C VAL A 137 0.14 10.96 8.15
N TRP A 138 -0.24 10.57 9.36
CA TRP A 138 0.53 9.64 10.17
C TRP A 138 0.73 8.30 9.46
N ARG A 139 1.89 7.68 9.69
CA ARG A 139 2.30 6.49 8.95
C ARG A 139 1.36 5.32 9.16
N PHE A 140 0.88 5.10 10.38
CA PHE A 140 -0.10 4.04 10.63
C PHE A 140 -1.41 4.28 9.87
N LEU A 141 -1.80 5.53 9.63
CA LEU A 141 -3.03 5.85 8.92
C LEU A 141 -2.88 5.58 7.43
N ASP A 142 -1.76 5.98 6.83
CA ASP A 142 -1.45 5.74 5.42
C ASP A 142 -1.31 4.23 5.14
N GLU A 143 -0.37 3.58 5.82
CA GLU A 143 -0.06 2.15 5.66
C GLU A 143 -1.24 1.27 6.10
N GLY A 144 -1.88 1.60 7.21
CA GLY A 144 -3.00 0.83 7.73
C GLY A 144 -4.18 0.83 6.78
N LEU A 145 -4.48 1.97 6.14
CA LEU A 145 -5.59 2.05 5.19
C LEU A 145 -5.25 1.30 3.91
N ALA A 146 -4.01 1.41 3.44
CA ALA A 146 -3.53 0.68 2.27
C ALA A 146 -3.61 -0.84 2.49
N LEU A 147 -3.14 -1.34 3.64
CA LEU A 147 -3.24 -2.75 4.02
C LEU A 147 -4.69 -3.22 4.20
N PHE A 148 -5.54 -2.42 4.85
CA PHE A 148 -6.94 -2.76 5.08
C PHE A 148 -7.72 -2.82 3.77
N GLY A 149 -7.62 -1.78 2.94
CA GLY A 149 -8.33 -1.70 1.66
C GLY A 149 -7.85 -2.72 0.64
N ALA A 150 -6.58 -3.12 0.68
CA ALA A 150 -6.02 -4.18 -0.15
C ALA A 150 -6.21 -5.60 0.42
N GLU A 151 -6.86 -5.73 1.58
CA GLU A 151 -7.10 -7.00 2.27
C GLU A 151 -5.79 -7.80 2.49
N GLN A 152 -4.73 -7.11 2.93
CA GLN A 152 -3.38 -7.66 3.11
C GLN A 152 -3.08 -8.15 4.54
N LEU A 153 -4.08 -8.67 5.24
CA LEU A 153 -3.86 -9.34 6.52
C LEU A 153 -3.66 -10.86 6.33
N GLU A 154 -2.40 -11.30 6.35
CA GLU A 154 -2.02 -12.72 6.31
C GLU A 154 -2.16 -13.42 7.67
N ASP A 155 -2.25 -14.76 7.68
CA ASP A 155 -2.40 -15.54 8.91
C ASP A 155 -1.25 -15.34 9.90
N ARG A 156 -0.01 -15.21 9.41
CA ARG A 156 1.16 -14.91 10.28
C ARG A 156 1.01 -13.62 11.09
N HIS A 157 0.20 -12.66 10.60
CA HIS A 157 -0.06 -11.43 11.34
C HIS A 157 -0.98 -11.67 12.54
N LYS A 158 -1.82 -12.71 12.50
CA LYS A 158 -2.66 -13.11 13.64
C LYS A 158 -1.80 -13.58 14.82
N ASP A 159 -0.74 -14.33 14.55
CA ASP A 159 0.18 -14.81 15.59
C ASP A 159 0.89 -13.64 16.29
N ILE A 160 1.30 -12.62 15.52
CA ILE A 160 1.89 -11.38 16.06
C ILE A 160 0.89 -10.67 16.98
N LEU A 161 -0.36 -10.50 16.54
CA LEU A 161 -1.42 -9.88 17.35
C LEU A 161 -1.70 -10.65 18.63
N VAL A 162 -1.84 -11.98 18.53
CA VAL A 162 -2.08 -12.86 19.68
C VAL A 162 -0.93 -12.74 20.69
N SER A 163 0.32 -12.85 20.23
CA SER A 163 1.51 -12.73 21.08
C SER A 163 1.58 -11.37 21.78
N ALA A 164 1.34 -10.28 21.06
CA ALA A 164 1.36 -8.92 21.60
C ALA A 164 0.28 -8.71 22.67
N VAL A 165 -0.93 -9.20 22.43
CA VAL A 165 -2.03 -9.08 23.40
C VAL A 165 -1.76 -9.93 24.64
N LEU A 166 -1.34 -11.18 24.49
CA LEU A 166 -1.04 -12.08 25.62
C LEU A 166 0.11 -11.55 26.48
N SER A 167 1.14 -10.98 25.84
CA SER A 167 2.29 -10.39 26.54
C SER A 167 2.08 -8.95 27.00
N LYS A 168 0.92 -8.35 26.69
CA LYS A 168 0.62 -6.92 26.94
C LYS A 168 1.65 -5.96 26.35
N LYS A 169 2.20 -6.32 25.19
CA LYS A 169 3.17 -5.53 24.42
C LYS A 169 2.52 -5.01 23.14
N ILE A 170 1.48 -4.20 23.30
CA ILE A 170 0.81 -3.51 22.20
C ILE A 170 1.44 -2.11 22.13
N PRO A 171 1.94 -1.67 20.97
CA PRO A 171 2.52 -0.34 20.82
C PRO A 171 1.43 0.74 20.88
N THR A 172 1.78 1.90 21.41
CA THR A 172 1.01 3.15 21.30
C THR A 172 1.05 3.69 19.87
N ILE A 173 0.13 4.59 19.53
CA ILE A 173 0.13 5.29 18.23
C ILE A 173 1.42 6.08 18.04
N ASN A 174 1.93 6.71 19.10
CA ASN A 174 3.19 7.44 19.04
C ASN A 174 4.39 6.53 18.76
N GLU A 175 4.45 5.34 19.35
CA GLU A 175 5.49 4.34 19.06
C GLU A 175 5.38 3.81 17.62
N LEU A 176 4.17 3.67 17.08
CA LEU A 176 3.97 3.33 15.68
C LEU A 176 4.48 4.43 14.75
N GLU A 177 4.39 5.70 15.14
CA GLU A 177 4.94 6.80 14.34
C GLU A 177 6.48 6.86 14.42
N SER A 178 7.07 6.64 15.60
CA SER A 178 8.52 6.74 15.79
C SER A 178 9.29 5.52 15.25
N ASP A 179 8.78 4.31 15.48
CA ASP A 179 9.52 3.05 15.30
C ASP A 179 8.68 1.98 14.56
N PHE A 180 7.91 2.42 13.55
CA PHE A 180 6.89 1.63 12.85
C PHE A 180 7.30 0.17 12.54
N VAL A 181 8.48 -0.06 11.96
CA VAL A 181 8.89 -1.42 11.54
C VAL A 181 9.22 -2.29 12.76
N GLU A 182 9.97 -1.76 13.73
CA GLU A 182 10.37 -2.48 14.94
C GLU A 182 9.15 -2.84 15.81
N GLN A 183 8.10 -2.02 15.75
CA GLN A 183 6.85 -2.25 16.47
C GLN A 183 5.86 -3.17 15.74
N ASN A 184 6.27 -3.86 14.65
CA ASN A 184 5.35 -4.62 13.78
C ASN A 184 4.18 -3.77 13.27
N GLY A 185 4.46 -2.50 12.97
CA GLY A 185 3.45 -1.47 12.80
C GLY A 185 2.46 -1.71 11.69
N PHE A 186 2.82 -2.42 10.62
CA PHE A 186 1.89 -2.84 9.57
C PHE A 186 0.67 -3.58 10.14
N VAL A 187 0.91 -4.51 11.07
CA VAL A 187 -0.14 -5.34 11.66
C VAL A 187 -1.05 -4.51 12.55
N PHE A 188 -0.48 -3.67 13.42
CA PHE A 188 -1.27 -2.82 14.30
C PHE A 188 -2.01 -1.72 13.54
N ALA A 189 -1.37 -1.08 12.55
CA ALA A 189 -1.97 -0.10 11.66
C ALA A 189 -3.22 -0.64 10.99
N TYR A 190 -3.17 -1.86 10.44
CA TYR A 190 -4.37 -2.53 9.91
C TYR A 190 -5.49 -2.59 10.94
N THR A 191 -5.19 -3.03 12.17
CA THR A 191 -6.22 -3.18 13.22
C THR A 191 -6.77 -1.86 13.73
N ILE A 192 -5.98 -0.77 13.70
CA ILE A 192 -6.46 0.57 14.04
C ILE A 192 -7.50 1.02 13.02
N ILE A 193 -7.22 0.83 11.72
CA ILE A 193 -8.19 1.14 10.66
C ILE A 193 -9.44 0.29 10.77
N GLU A 194 -9.28 -1.01 11.02
CA GLU A 194 -10.42 -1.90 11.23
C GLU A 194 -11.28 -1.46 12.42
N PHE A 195 -10.65 -1.08 13.54
CA PHE A 195 -11.34 -0.55 14.72
C PHE A 195 -12.10 0.74 14.39
N ILE A 196 -11.47 1.70 13.70
CA ILE A 196 -12.11 2.96 13.32
C ILE A 196 -13.35 2.67 12.46
N ILE A 197 -13.22 1.81 11.45
CA ILE A 197 -14.33 1.49 10.56
C ILE A 197 -15.46 0.78 11.31
N LYS A 198 -15.12 -0.21 12.15
CA LYS A 198 -16.13 -0.97 12.91
C LYS A 198 -16.86 -0.15 13.96
N ARG A 199 -16.19 0.83 14.58
CA ARG A 199 -16.77 1.64 15.67
C ARG A 199 -17.37 2.95 15.20
N TYR A 200 -16.71 3.63 14.26
CA TYR A 200 -17.02 5.00 13.85
C TYR A 200 -17.43 5.11 12.37
N GLY A 201 -17.15 4.10 11.56
CA GLY A 201 -17.48 4.05 10.14
C GLY A 201 -16.51 4.82 9.25
N PHE A 202 -16.66 4.62 7.94
CA PHE A 202 -15.81 5.25 6.92
C PHE A 202 -15.86 6.78 6.93
N ALA A 203 -17.01 7.38 7.24
CA ALA A 203 -17.14 8.84 7.31
C ALA A 203 -16.13 9.45 8.31
N LYS A 204 -15.98 8.83 9.48
CA LYS A 204 -15.05 9.31 10.52
C LYS A 204 -13.59 9.00 10.20
N LEU A 205 -13.32 7.87 9.56
CA LEU A 205 -12.00 7.61 8.99
C LEU A 205 -11.62 8.71 7.97
N ASN A 206 -12.57 9.08 7.11
CA ASN A 206 -12.35 10.09 6.08
C ASN A 206 -12.10 11.50 6.65
N GLU A 207 -12.77 11.84 7.75
CA GLU A 207 -12.49 13.05 8.54
C GLU A 207 -11.08 13.03 9.13
N LEU A 208 -10.62 11.87 9.63
CA LEU A 208 -9.26 11.69 10.18
C LEU A 208 -8.17 11.86 9.13
N ILE A 209 -8.36 11.34 7.90
CA ILE A 209 -7.40 11.55 6.81
C ILE A 209 -7.28 13.06 6.47
N ARG A 210 -8.40 13.80 6.52
CA ARG A 210 -8.43 15.26 6.24
C ARG A 210 -7.84 16.10 7.37
N ASN A 211 -8.03 15.68 8.62
CA ASN A 211 -7.58 16.39 9.80
C ASN A 211 -6.81 15.43 10.70
N PRO A 212 -5.59 15.02 10.27
CA PRO A 212 -4.79 14.09 11.05
C PRO A 212 -4.55 14.69 12.44
N SER A 213 -4.63 13.83 13.47
CA SER A 213 -4.42 14.17 14.89
C SER A 213 -5.58 14.86 15.64
N ASP A 214 -6.72 15.19 15.01
CA ASP A 214 -7.84 15.84 15.74
C ASP A 214 -8.85 14.83 16.34
N PHE A 215 -8.34 13.89 17.16
CA PHE A 215 -9.16 12.84 17.79
C PHE A 215 -10.34 13.40 18.58
N ARG A 216 -10.13 14.52 19.28
CA ARG A 216 -11.17 15.15 20.10
C ARG A 216 -12.34 15.63 19.27
N LYS A 217 -12.13 16.27 18.11
CA LYS A 217 -13.26 16.69 17.28
C LYS A 217 -13.88 15.54 16.50
N ILE A 218 -13.07 14.57 16.07
CA ILE A 218 -13.51 13.53 15.15
C ILE A 218 -14.26 12.42 15.90
N PHE A 219 -13.65 11.91 16.97
CA PHE A 219 -14.13 10.74 17.73
C PHE A 219 -14.76 11.12 19.08
N ASN A 220 -14.63 12.39 19.51
CA ASN A 220 -15.04 12.84 20.84
C ASN A 220 -14.29 12.10 21.97
N THR A 221 -13.00 11.80 21.75
CA THR A 221 -12.09 11.16 22.70
C THR A 221 -10.75 11.89 22.75
N THR A 222 -9.95 11.69 23.79
CA THR A 222 -8.51 11.95 23.70
C THR A 222 -7.81 10.86 22.87
N GLU A 223 -6.53 11.07 22.56
CA GLU A 223 -5.68 10.04 21.94
C GLU A 223 -5.53 8.84 22.88
N ASP A 224 -5.20 9.05 24.16
CA ASP A 224 -5.11 8.00 25.17
C ASP A 224 -6.42 7.18 25.30
N GLU A 225 -7.57 7.86 25.34
CA GLU A 225 -8.88 7.19 25.41
C GLU A 225 -9.14 6.36 24.14
N PHE A 226 -8.76 6.87 22.97
CA PHE A 226 -8.88 6.15 21.71
C PHE A 226 -8.00 4.89 21.71
N GLU A 227 -6.74 5.01 22.15
CA GLU A 227 -5.81 3.89 22.26
C GLU A 227 -6.35 2.81 23.21
N GLU A 228 -6.86 3.22 24.38
CA GLU A 228 -7.47 2.28 25.32
C GLU A 228 -8.67 1.54 24.72
N GLU A 229 -9.53 2.24 23.97
CA GLU A 229 -10.67 1.63 23.30
C GLU A 229 -10.22 0.65 22.19
N TRP A 230 -9.21 1.02 21.42
CA TRP A 230 -8.62 0.14 20.40
C TRP A 230 -8.00 -1.12 21.03
N ILE A 231 -7.27 -0.98 22.14
CA ILE A 231 -6.72 -2.13 22.89
C ILE A 231 -7.86 -3.03 23.41
N LYS A 232 -8.95 -2.45 23.92
CA LYS A 232 -10.16 -3.22 24.32
C LYS A 232 -10.77 -3.95 23.11
N PHE A 233 -10.78 -3.33 21.93
CA PHE A 233 -11.21 -3.97 20.69
C PHE A 233 -10.32 -5.16 20.33
N LEU A 234 -8.98 -5.01 20.38
CA LEU A 234 -8.05 -6.11 20.11
C LEU A 234 -8.29 -7.31 21.04
N ASN A 235 -8.40 -7.02 22.33
CA ASN A 235 -8.66 -8.02 23.38
C ASN A 235 -10.00 -8.76 23.23
N LYS A 236 -10.98 -8.18 22.53
CA LYS A 236 -12.29 -8.80 22.29
C LYS A 236 -12.33 -9.52 20.95
N HIS A 237 -11.81 -8.87 19.91
CA HIS A 237 -11.94 -9.31 18.52
C HIS A 237 -10.95 -10.42 18.16
N TYR A 238 -9.72 -10.35 18.69
CA TYR A 238 -8.68 -11.32 18.40
C TYR A 238 -8.54 -12.40 19.48
N LYS A 239 -9.33 -12.33 20.57
CA LYS A 239 -9.36 -13.34 21.65
C LYS A 239 -9.67 -14.75 21.17
N VAL A 240 -10.48 -14.87 20.12
CA VAL A 240 -10.92 -16.17 19.56
C VAL A 240 -9.76 -16.94 18.92
N TYR A 241 -8.67 -16.25 18.55
CA TYR A 241 -7.44 -16.88 18.06
C TYR A 241 -6.46 -17.24 19.19
N MET A 242 -6.84 -17.02 20.46
CA MET A 242 -6.03 -17.31 21.65
C MET A 242 -6.48 -18.59 22.38
N SER A 243 -7.53 -19.25 21.90
CA SER A 243 -8.10 -20.50 22.43
C SER A 243 -7.85 -21.66 21.47
#